data_AF-A0A936FVM3-F1
#
_entry.id   AF-A0A936FVM3-F1
#
_cell.length_a   1.000
_cell.length_b   1.000
_cell.length_c   1.000
_cell.angle_alpha   90.00
_cell.angle_beta   90.00
_cell.angle_gamma   90.00
#
_symmetry.space_group_name_H-M   'P 1'
#
loop_
_entity.id
_entity.type
_entity.pdbx_description
1 polymer ?
#
loop_
_entity_poly.entity_id
_entity_poly.type
_entity_poly.pdbx_seq_one_letter_code
_entity_poly.pdbx_strand_id
1 'polypeptide(L)'
;MEYIIGLILIIVIVSLISNSNKKTDKPIIEEKNETPKPLFVLTEEFREILDLLNNTNESIFITGKAGTGKSSLLKHFIKNTNKKLVILAPTGIAALNVSGQTIRSFFRFPPSIITPNKIEPDYVRAELFKNLQMVIIDEISMVRADLMNGIDIALRKNRNRLDEPFGGFQMVFIGDLFQLPPVVMSLIEIIFKTYGGQYFF
;
A
#
# COMPACT_ATOMS: atom_id res chain seq x y z
N MET A 1 5.51 -8.62 15.47
CA MET A 1 4.78 -9.14 14.29
C MET A 1 3.29 -9.24 14.54
N GLU A 2 2.83 -9.82 15.66
CA GLU A 2 1.40 -9.78 16.04
C GLU A 2 0.83 -8.36 16.03
N TYR A 3 1.63 -7.35 16.42
CA TYR A 3 1.25 -5.92 16.32
C TYR A 3 1.11 -5.39 14.88
N ILE A 4 1.94 -5.85 13.93
CA ILE A 4 1.88 -5.41 12.52
C ILE A 4 0.69 -6.08 11.85
N ILE A 5 0.48 -7.37 12.09
CA ILE A 5 -0.69 -8.13 11.64
C ILE A 5 -1.96 -7.55 12.26
N GLY A 6 -1.95 -7.19 13.55
CA GLY A 6 -3.06 -6.52 14.23
C GLY A 6 -3.36 -5.12 13.66
N LEU A 7 -2.34 -4.34 13.32
CA LEU A 7 -2.52 -3.04 12.65
C LEU A 7 -3.11 -3.23 11.24
N ILE A 8 -2.64 -4.24 10.49
CA ILE A 8 -3.18 -4.60 9.18
C ILE A 8 -4.63 -5.06 9.28
N LEU A 9 -5.00 -5.82 10.32
CA LEU A 9 -6.39 -6.23 10.56
C LEU A 9 -7.33 -5.05 10.84
N ILE A 10 -6.85 -3.99 11.50
CA ILE A 10 -7.62 -2.74 11.69
C ILE A 10 -7.80 -1.99 10.36
N ILE A 11 -6.84 -2.12 9.45
CA ILE A 11 -6.81 -1.47 8.13
C ILE A 11 -7.79 -2.11 7.12
N VAL A 12 -8.40 -3.28 7.43
CA VAL A 12 -9.26 -4.08 6.52
C VAL A 12 -10.66 -3.49 6.25
N ILE A 13 -11.13 -2.47 6.98
CA ILE A 13 -12.58 -2.15 7.05
C ILE A 13 -13.21 -1.59 5.76
N VAL A 14 -12.45 -1.17 4.74
CA VAL A 14 -13.07 -0.72 3.48
C VAL A 14 -13.47 -1.88 2.55
N SER A 15 -13.01 -3.12 2.81
CA SER A 15 -13.32 -4.26 1.94
C SER A 15 -14.60 -5.04 2.28
N LEU A 16 -15.30 -4.74 3.39
CA LEU A 16 -16.45 -5.56 3.83
C LEU A 16 -17.84 -4.94 3.59
N ILE A 17 -17.94 -3.70 3.10
CA ILE A 17 -19.26 -3.06 2.90
C ILE A 17 -19.85 -3.30 1.49
N SER A 18 -19.07 -3.78 0.52
CA SER A 18 -19.62 -4.03 -0.84
C SER A 18 -20.28 -5.41 -1.01
N ASN A 19 -20.53 -6.17 0.07
CA ASN A 19 -21.17 -7.50 -0.03
C ASN A 19 -22.41 -7.74 0.86
N SER A 20 -23.07 -6.67 1.32
CA SER A 20 -24.42 -6.79 1.89
C SER A 20 -25.32 -5.69 1.32
N ASN A 21 -26.28 -6.11 0.48
CA ASN A 21 -27.39 -5.33 -0.06
C ASN A 21 -27.12 -4.37 -1.23
N LYS A 22 -27.11 -4.91 -2.46
CA LYS A 22 -27.88 -4.29 -3.56
C LYS A 22 -28.74 -5.34 -4.25
N LYS A 23 -30.06 -5.20 -4.03
CA LYS A 23 -31.11 -5.86 -4.80
C LYS A 23 -30.92 -5.53 -6.28
N THR A 24 -31.22 -6.51 -7.11
CA THR A 24 -31.19 -6.48 -8.57
C THR A 24 -32.19 -5.48 -9.13
N ASP A 25 -31.70 -4.38 -9.69
CA ASP A 25 -32.46 -3.62 -10.69
C ASP A 25 -32.10 -4.15 -12.08
N LYS A 26 -33.13 -4.57 -12.83
CA LYS A 26 -33.01 -5.08 -14.21
C LYS A 26 -32.45 -3.98 -15.12
N PRO A 27 -31.57 -4.29 -16.09
CA PRO A 27 -31.13 -3.31 -17.07
C PRO A 27 -32.27 -3.02 -18.06
N ILE A 28 -32.66 -1.75 -18.16
CA ILE A 28 -33.43 -1.22 -19.29
C ILE A 28 -32.42 -0.99 -20.41
N ILE A 29 -32.66 -1.61 -21.57
CA ILE A 29 -31.87 -1.40 -22.78
C ILE A 29 -32.51 -0.21 -23.52
N GLU A 30 -31.75 0.88 -23.70
CA GLU A 30 -32.01 1.86 -24.76
C GLU A 30 -30.71 2.24 -25.46
N GLU A 31 -30.85 2.50 -26.76
CA GLU A 31 -29.84 2.43 -27.80
C GLU A 31 -28.79 3.57 -27.80
N LYS A 32 -27.61 3.19 -28.27
CA LYS A 32 -26.58 3.95 -29.02
C LYS A 32 -26.60 5.48 -28.92
N ASN A 33 -25.65 6.00 -28.16
CA ASN A 33 -24.74 7.09 -28.55
C ASN A 33 -23.48 6.98 -27.67
N GLU A 34 -22.41 6.37 -28.20
CA GLU A 34 -21.14 6.21 -27.46
C GLU A 34 -20.42 7.56 -27.36
N THR A 35 -20.83 8.35 -26.37
CA THR A 35 -19.92 9.30 -25.73
C THR A 35 -18.81 8.49 -25.07
N PRO A 36 -17.53 8.93 -25.14
CA PRO A 36 -16.45 8.21 -24.47
C PRO A 36 -16.79 8.12 -22.99
N LYS A 37 -16.91 6.87 -22.48
CA LYS A 37 -17.14 6.62 -21.06
C LYS A 37 -16.13 7.47 -20.26
N PRO A 38 -16.59 8.28 -19.28
CA PRO A 38 -15.68 9.13 -18.53
C PRO A 38 -14.54 8.28 -17.95
N LEU A 39 -13.32 8.78 -18.13
CA LEU A 39 -12.06 8.06 -17.87
C LEU A 39 -11.91 7.62 -16.39
N PHE A 40 -12.76 8.13 -15.50
CA PHE A 40 -12.89 7.74 -14.10
C PHE A 40 -14.29 8.13 -13.59
N VAL A 41 -15.04 7.17 -13.05
CA VAL A 41 -16.32 7.42 -12.38
C VAL A 41 -16.07 7.44 -10.87
N LEU A 42 -16.31 8.58 -10.24
CA LEU A 42 -16.14 8.74 -8.80
C LEU A 42 -17.36 8.16 -8.07
N THR A 43 -17.26 6.90 -7.66
CA THR A 43 -18.26 6.21 -6.82
C THR A 43 -18.25 6.74 -5.39
N GLU A 44 -19.32 6.51 -4.62
CA GLU A 44 -19.32 6.89 -3.19
C GLU A 44 -18.19 6.22 -2.41
N GLU A 45 -17.91 4.94 -2.69
CA GLU A 45 -16.78 4.20 -2.11
C GLU A 45 -15.43 4.89 -2.38
N PHE A 46 -15.23 5.42 -3.60
CA PHE A 46 -14.04 6.19 -3.92
C PHE A 46 -14.00 7.54 -3.21
N ARG A 47 -15.15 8.19 -2.96
CA ARG A 47 -15.19 9.43 -2.17
C ARG A 47 -14.79 9.19 -0.73
N GLU A 48 -15.32 8.14 -0.11
CA GLU A 48 -14.96 7.73 1.25
C GLU A 48 -13.46 7.45 1.37
N ILE A 49 -12.90 6.70 0.42
CA ILE A 49 -11.45 6.43 0.41
C ILE A 49 -10.66 7.74 0.25
N LEU A 50 -11.07 8.64 -0.67
CA LEU A 50 -10.38 9.92 -0.87
C LEU A 50 -10.46 10.83 0.35
N ASP A 51 -11.57 10.78 1.09
CA ASP A 51 -11.75 11.52 2.34
C ASP A 51 -10.78 11.01 3.40
N LEU A 52 -10.74 9.69 3.64
CA LEU A 52 -9.78 9.07 4.55
C LEU A 52 -8.32 9.39 4.16
N LEU A 53 -8.02 9.32 2.87
CA LEU A 53 -6.67 9.61 2.37
C LEU A 53 -6.27 11.07 2.55
N ASN A 54 -7.18 12.04 2.47
CA ASN A 54 -6.84 13.47 2.58
C ASN A 54 -6.99 14.02 4.00
N ASN A 55 -8.03 13.62 4.72
CA ASN A 55 -8.50 14.30 5.92
C ASN A 55 -8.17 13.56 7.21
N THR A 56 -7.68 12.33 7.14
CA THR A 56 -7.21 11.56 8.32
C THR A 56 -5.73 11.17 8.18
N ASN A 57 -5.17 10.60 9.26
CA ASN A 57 -3.86 9.94 9.23
C ASN A 57 -4.01 8.41 9.36
N GLU A 58 -5.21 7.89 9.12
CA GLU A 58 -5.48 6.46 9.22
C GLU A 58 -4.84 5.71 8.06
N SER A 59 -4.19 4.58 8.38
CA SER A 59 -3.62 3.72 7.36
C SER A 59 -4.73 2.91 6.69
N ILE A 60 -4.62 2.65 5.38
CA ILE A 60 -5.71 2.06 4.58
C ILE A 60 -5.14 0.95 3.70
N PHE A 61 -5.92 -0.13 3.53
CA PHE A 61 -5.64 -1.18 2.55
C PHE A 61 -6.72 -1.16 1.47
N ILE A 62 -6.34 -0.80 0.26
CA ILE A 62 -7.21 -0.72 -0.91
C ILE A 62 -7.03 -2.00 -1.72
N THR A 63 -8.02 -2.88 -1.62
CA THR A 63 -8.07 -4.15 -2.35
C THR A 63 -9.21 -4.19 -3.35
N GLY A 64 -9.16 -5.16 -4.26
CA GLY A 64 -10.19 -5.42 -5.26
C GLY A 64 -9.62 -6.19 -6.44
N LYS A 65 -10.48 -6.81 -7.24
CA LYS A 65 -10.06 -7.57 -8.44
C LYS A 65 -9.35 -6.67 -9.47
N ALA A 66 -8.67 -7.29 -10.43
CA ALA A 66 -8.17 -6.57 -11.61
C ALA A 66 -9.32 -5.82 -12.31
N GLY A 67 -9.03 -4.61 -12.80
CA GLY A 67 -10.03 -3.79 -13.50
C GLY A 67 -11.00 -3.00 -12.60
N THR A 68 -10.88 -3.06 -11.27
CA THR A 68 -11.76 -2.28 -10.35
C THR A 68 -11.40 -0.80 -10.21
N GLY A 69 -10.45 -0.29 -11.00
CA GLY A 69 -10.11 1.13 -11.01
C GLY A 69 -9.17 1.62 -9.89
N LYS A 70 -8.54 0.74 -9.11
CA LYS A 70 -7.56 1.10 -8.04
C LYS A 70 -6.47 2.06 -8.53
N SER A 71 -5.85 1.76 -9.68
CA SER A 71 -4.82 2.62 -10.25
C SER A 71 -5.38 3.97 -10.71
N SER A 72 -6.64 4.03 -11.16
CA SER A 72 -7.30 5.28 -11.52
C SER A 72 -7.62 6.12 -10.28
N LEU A 73 -8.08 5.49 -9.20
CA LEU A 73 -8.27 6.13 -7.89
C LEU A 73 -6.97 6.73 -7.37
N LEU A 74 -5.87 5.96 -7.39
CA LEU A 74 -4.56 6.42 -6.96
C LEU A 74 -4.09 7.63 -7.79
N LYS A 75 -4.20 7.55 -9.13
CA LYS A 75 -3.86 8.66 -10.03
C LYS A 75 -4.72 9.90 -9.77
N HIS A 76 -6.01 9.73 -9.47
CA HIS A 76 -6.89 10.83 -9.11
C HIS A 76 -6.49 11.44 -7.77
N PHE A 77 -6.22 10.63 -6.75
CA PHE A 77 -5.77 11.09 -5.44
C PHE A 77 -4.49 11.93 -5.52
N ILE A 78 -3.45 11.41 -6.20
CA ILE A 78 -2.14 12.08 -6.31
C ILE A 78 -2.27 13.47 -6.96
N LYS A 79 -3.16 13.61 -7.95
CA LYS A 79 -3.38 14.89 -8.63
C LYS A 79 -4.09 15.94 -7.76
N ASN A 80 -4.80 15.51 -6.72
CA ASN A 80 -5.69 16.37 -5.94
C ASN A 80 -5.27 16.49 -4.46
N THR A 81 -4.23 15.79 -4.02
CA THR A 81 -3.74 15.87 -2.64
C THR A 81 -2.59 16.87 -2.51
N ASN A 82 -2.54 17.54 -1.35
CA ASN A 82 -1.40 18.37 -0.95
C ASN A 82 -0.44 17.63 -0.01
N LYS A 83 -0.73 16.35 0.32
CA LYS A 83 0.12 15.56 1.20
C LYS A 83 1.46 15.27 0.53
N LYS A 84 2.55 15.49 1.26
CA LYS A 84 3.88 15.02 0.85
C LYS A 84 3.91 13.51 0.99
N LEU A 85 3.98 12.81 -0.14
CA LEU A 85 3.89 11.36 -0.20
C LEU A 85 5.01 10.74 -1.02
N VAL A 86 5.23 9.44 -0.83
CA VAL A 86 6.06 8.62 -1.71
C VAL A 86 5.28 7.38 -2.13
N ILE A 87 5.44 6.97 -3.40
CA ILE A 87 4.83 5.77 -3.93
C ILE A 87 5.92 4.74 -4.18
N LEU A 88 5.74 3.57 -3.59
CA LEU A 88 6.68 2.47 -3.60
C LEU A 88 6.04 1.23 -4.22
N ALA A 89 6.86 0.40 -4.84
CA ALA A 89 6.45 -0.91 -5.32
C ALA A 89 7.57 -1.95 -5.15
N PRO A 90 7.26 -3.26 -5.11
CA PRO A 90 8.24 -4.32 -4.91
C PRO A 90 9.14 -4.55 -6.14
N THR A 91 8.66 -4.28 -7.36
CA THR A 91 9.40 -4.51 -8.62
C THR A 91 9.56 -3.22 -9.43
N GLY A 92 10.56 -3.21 -10.33
CA GLY A 92 10.83 -2.05 -11.19
C GLY A 92 9.68 -1.72 -12.13
N ILE A 93 9.06 -2.72 -12.76
CA ILE A 93 7.91 -2.51 -13.66
C ILE A 93 6.70 -1.97 -12.89
N ALA A 94 6.40 -2.51 -11.71
CA ALA A 94 5.31 -2.00 -10.87
C ALA A 94 5.58 -0.55 -10.46
N ALA A 95 6.81 -0.22 -10.04
CA ALA A 95 7.19 1.15 -9.69
C ALA A 95 7.01 2.13 -10.86
N LEU A 96 7.40 1.73 -12.08
CA LEU A 96 7.20 2.54 -13.29
C LEU A 96 5.71 2.79 -13.57
N ASN A 97 4.85 1.77 -13.41
CA ASN A 97 3.41 1.89 -13.66
C ASN A 97 2.70 2.91 -12.78
N VAL A 98 3.21 3.13 -11.57
CA VAL A 98 2.69 4.13 -10.61
C VAL A 98 3.53 5.40 -10.55
N SER A 99 4.51 5.57 -11.44
CA SER A 99 5.45 6.70 -11.42
C SER A 99 6.14 6.88 -10.05
N GLY A 100 6.41 5.75 -9.39
CA GLY A 100 7.06 5.66 -8.10
C GLY A 100 8.47 5.08 -8.21
N GLN A 101 8.94 4.49 -7.12
CA GLN A 101 10.24 3.83 -7.07
C GLN A 101 10.16 2.50 -6.32
N THR A 102 11.18 1.66 -6.46
CA THR A 102 11.16 0.38 -5.74
C THR A 102 11.38 0.59 -4.25
N ILE A 103 10.74 -0.23 -3.41
CA ILE A 103 10.94 -0.24 -1.95
C ILE A 103 12.43 -0.34 -1.61
N ARG A 104 13.14 -1.26 -2.27
CA ARG A 104 14.57 -1.48 -2.01
C ARG A 104 15.41 -0.26 -2.35
N SER A 105 15.13 0.39 -3.49
CA SER A 105 15.82 1.63 -3.86
C SER A 105 15.52 2.75 -2.87
N PHE A 106 14.25 2.92 -2.48
CA PHE A 106 13.86 3.98 -1.55
C PHE A 106 14.47 3.83 -0.17
N PHE A 107 14.53 2.64 0.40
CA PHE A 107 15.09 2.45 1.74
C PHE A 107 16.57 2.03 1.73
N ARG A 108 17.21 1.97 0.55
CA ARG A 108 18.58 1.47 0.36
C ARG A 108 18.78 0.06 0.95
N PHE A 109 17.76 -0.78 0.82
CA PHE A 109 17.82 -2.15 1.33
C PHE A 109 18.66 -3.04 0.41
N PRO A 110 19.45 -3.99 0.98
CA PRO A 110 20.20 -4.97 0.20
C PRO A 110 19.24 -5.90 -0.55
N PRO A 111 19.67 -6.62 -1.60
CA PRO A 111 18.82 -7.61 -2.29
C PRO A 111 18.57 -8.89 -1.46
N SER A 112 19.25 -9.06 -0.33
CA SER A 112 19.12 -10.18 0.59
C SER A 112 17.99 -9.98 1.63
N ILE A 113 17.89 -10.91 2.59
CA ILE A 113 17.01 -10.77 3.77
C ILE A 113 17.35 -9.49 4.53
N ILE A 114 16.32 -8.77 4.92
CA ILE A 114 16.48 -7.58 5.75
C ILE A 114 16.79 -7.99 7.19
N THR A 115 17.94 -7.57 7.70
CA THR A 115 18.31 -7.74 9.11
C THR A 115 18.00 -6.45 9.87
N PRO A 116 17.08 -6.45 10.85
CA PRO A 116 16.68 -5.27 11.63
C PRO A 116 17.85 -4.42 12.14
N ASN A 117 18.88 -5.07 12.69
CA ASN A 117 20.03 -4.41 13.31
C ASN A 117 20.95 -3.70 12.32
N LYS A 118 20.77 -3.92 11.01
CA LYS A 118 21.58 -3.27 9.95
C LYS A 118 20.88 -2.07 9.32
N ILE A 119 19.64 -1.78 9.72
CA ILE A 119 18.88 -0.65 9.19
C ILE A 119 19.27 0.58 10.01
N GLU A 120 19.87 1.59 9.38
CA GLU A 120 20.23 2.85 10.02
C GLU A 120 19.37 4.01 9.50
N PRO A 121 19.19 5.10 10.27
CA PRO A 121 18.56 6.32 9.76
C PRO A 121 19.29 6.84 8.52
N ASP A 122 18.55 7.34 7.54
CA ASP A 122 19.11 7.98 6.36
C ASP A 122 19.31 9.48 6.63
N TYR A 123 20.45 9.80 7.26
CA TYR A 123 20.82 11.18 7.60
C TYR A 123 20.89 12.10 6.37
N VAL A 124 21.17 11.57 5.17
CA VAL A 124 21.23 12.36 3.93
C VAL A 124 19.83 12.84 3.53
N ARG A 125 18.80 12.02 3.79
CA ARG A 125 17.40 12.32 3.46
C ARG A 125 16.57 12.65 4.71
N ALA A 126 17.19 13.12 5.79
CA ALA A 126 16.49 13.44 7.04
C ALA A 126 15.33 14.44 6.81
N GLU A 127 15.57 15.49 6.01
CA GLU A 127 14.53 16.50 5.72
C GLU A 127 13.36 15.93 4.89
N LEU A 128 13.63 14.95 4.02
CA LEU A 128 12.57 14.22 3.31
C LEU A 128 11.68 13.49 4.31
N PHE A 129 12.25 12.66 5.18
CA PHE A 129 11.48 11.87 6.15
C PHE A 129 10.77 12.73 7.19
N LYS A 130 11.35 13.87 7.57
CA LYS A 130 10.70 14.85 8.44
C LYS A 130 9.41 15.40 7.82
N ASN A 131 9.46 15.75 6.54
CA ASN A 131 8.36 16.36 5.80
C ASN A 131 7.36 15.37 5.20
N LEU A 132 7.76 14.11 4.99
CA LEU A 132 6.91 13.08 4.45
C LEU A 132 5.71 12.84 5.39
N GLN A 133 4.54 12.60 4.81
CA GLN A 133 3.30 12.37 5.55
C GLN A 133 2.71 10.99 5.27
N MET A 134 2.84 10.52 4.03
CA MET A 134 2.22 9.29 3.57
C MET A 134 3.20 8.41 2.78
N VAL A 135 3.12 7.09 2.99
CA VAL A 135 3.83 6.09 2.20
C VAL A 135 2.80 5.18 1.55
N ILE A 136 2.79 5.16 0.22
CA ILE A 136 1.93 4.29 -0.57
C ILE A 136 2.77 3.11 -1.05
N ILE A 137 2.28 1.88 -0.86
CA ILE A 137 2.89 0.67 -1.40
C ILE A 137 1.90 -0.02 -2.33
N ASP A 138 2.20 0.00 -3.62
CA ASP A 138 1.46 -0.75 -4.63
C ASP A 138 2.00 -2.19 -4.76
N GLU A 139 1.16 -3.08 -5.28
CA GLU A 139 1.42 -4.53 -5.37
C GLU A 139 1.83 -5.16 -4.02
N ILE A 140 1.12 -4.79 -2.96
CA ILE A 140 1.46 -5.20 -1.60
C ILE A 140 1.49 -6.72 -1.41
N SER A 141 0.72 -7.47 -2.20
CA SER A 141 0.71 -8.94 -2.21
C SER A 141 2.07 -9.55 -2.54
N MET A 142 2.97 -8.82 -3.22
CA MET A 142 4.33 -9.26 -3.53
C MET A 142 5.36 -8.83 -2.47
N VAL A 143 4.96 -8.13 -1.41
CA VAL A 143 5.87 -7.67 -0.34
C VAL A 143 6.02 -8.77 0.71
N ARG A 144 7.27 -9.16 0.96
CA ARG A 144 7.61 -10.17 1.97
C ARG A 144 7.56 -9.60 3.38
N ALA A 145 7.31 -10.45 4.37
CA ALA A 145 7.27 -10.07 5.79
C ALA A 145 8.55 -9.38 6.31
N ASP A 146 9.73 -9.87 5.94
CA ASP A 146 11.00 -9.23 6.32
C ASP A 146 11.17 -7.84 5.70
N LEU A 147 10.71 -7.67 4.46
CA LEU A 147 10.72 -6.38 3.79
C LEU A 147 9.76 -5.40 4.47
N MET A 148 8.54 -5.85 4.82
CA MET A 148 7.57 -5.05 5.56
C MET A 148 8.10 -4.62 6.93
N ASN A 149 8.67 -5.55 7.70
CA ASN A 149 9.32 -5.25 8.97
C ASN A 149 10.49 -4.27 8.79
N GLY A 150 11.26 -4.42 7.70
CA GLY A 150 12.31 -3.49 7.33
C GLY A 150 11.78 -2.07 7.10
N ILE A 151 10.68 -1.92 6.36
CA ILE A 151 10.02 -0.64 6.12
C ILE A 151 9.61 0.01 7.44
N ASP A 152 8.94 -0.73 8.32
CA ASP A 152 8.52 -0.26 9.64
C ASP A 152 9.71 0.29 10.45
N ILE A 153 10.76 -0.52 10.62
CA ILE A 153 11.97 -0.12 11.35
C ILE A 153 12.63 1.11 10.72
N ALA A 154 12.76 1.13 9.40
CA ALA A 154 13.39 2.25 8.69
C ALA A 154 12.60 3.54 8.89
N LEU A 155 11.28 3.49 8.79
CA LEU A 155 10.42 4.67 8.98
C LEU A 155 10.47 5.17 10.44
N ARG A 156 10.38 4.27 11.43
CA ARG A 156 10.53 4.60 12.85
C ARG A 156 11.86 5.28 13.17
N LYS A 157 12.96 4.69 12.68
CA LYS A 157 14.32 5.24 12.85
C LYS A 157 14.48 6.61 12.19
N ASN A 158 13.96 6.79 10.97
CA ASN A 158 14.05 8.07 10.26
C ASN A 158 13.17 9.17 10.86
N ARG A 159 12.03 8.82 11.49
CA ARG A 159 11.16 9.80 12.18
C ARG A 159 11.56 10.04 13.64
N ASN A 160 12.50 9.25 14.17
CA ASN A 160 12.80 9.15 15.61
C ASN A 160 11.55 8.89 16.46
N ARG A 161 10.71 7.96 16.01
CA ARG A 161 9.48 7.52 16.71
C ARG A 161 9.46 6.01 16.77
N LEU A 162 10.21 5.46 17.73
CA LEU A 162 10.48 4.02 17.82
C LEU A 162 9.27 3.19 18.29
N ASP A 163 8.34 3.83 19.01
CA ASP A 163 7.18 3.17 19.61
C ASP A 163 5.92 3.30 18.74
N GLU A 164 5.94 4.17 17.72
CA GLU A 164 4.83 4.34 16.78
C GLU A 164 4.99 3.41 15.57
N PRO A 165 3.98 2.62 15.20
CA PRO A 165 3.99 1.88 13.95
C PRO A 165 4.30 2.79 12.76
N PHE A 166 5.23 2.33 11.92
CA PHE A 166 5.77 3.08 10.79
C PHE A 166 6.20 4.51 11.13
N GLY A 167 6.64 4.78 12.37
CA GLY A 167 7.02 6.13 12.80
C GLY A 167 5.92 7.17 12.62
N GLY A 168 4.64 6.75 12.68
CA GLY A 168 3.48 7.62 12.54
C GLY A 168 3.22 8.13 11.12
N PHE A 169 3.82 7.55 10.08
CA PHE A 169 3.41 7.83 8.70
C PHE A 169 2.05 7.17 8.41
N GLN A 170 1.23 7.86 7.61
CA GLN A 170 0.03 7.24 7.07
C GLN A 170 0.43 6.24 5.99
N MET A 171 0.08 4.96 6.19
CA MET A 171 0.39 3.90 5.24
C MET A 171 -0.81 3.62 4.34
N VAL A 172 -0.58 3.56 3.03
CA VAL A 172 -1.61 3.16 2.06
C VAL A 172 -1.10 1.94 1.30
N PHE A 173 -1.74 0.81 1.53
CA PHE A 173 -1.40 -0.44 0.87
C PHE A 173 -2.38 -0.67 -0.28
N ILE A 174 -1.88 -1.02 -1.46
CA ILE A 174 -2.71 -1.29 -2.64
C ILE A 174 -2.28 -2.62 -3.22
N GLY A 175 -3.25 -3.46 -3.57
CA GLY A 175 -2.96 -4.72 -4.25
C GLY A 175 -4.18 -5.64 -4.27
N ASP A 176 -3.98 -6.81 -4.85
CA ASP A 176 -4.93 -7.91 -4.80
C ASP A 176 -4.26 -9.10 -4.12
N LEU A 177 -4.76 -9.47 -2.94
CA LEU A 177 -4.20 -10.58 -2.15
C LEU A 177 -4.31 -11.93 -2.87
N PHE A 178 -5.18 -12.04 -3.89
CA PHE A 178 -5.42 -13.28 -4.62
C PHE A 178 -4.70 -13.39 -5.97
N GLN A 179 -3.92 -12.38 -6.39
CA GLN A 179 -3.24 -12.43 -7.70
C GLN A 179 -1.91 -13.18 -7.66
N LEU A 180 -0.89 -12.62 -6.99
CA LEU A 180 0.45 -13.21 -6.99
C LEU A 180 1.13 -13.03 -5.63
N PRO A 181 1.57 -14.13 -4.98
CA PRO A 181 2.35 -14.06 -3.75
C PRO A 181 3.82 -13.67 -4.03
N PRO A 182 4.59 -13.27 -3.01
CA PRO A 182 6.01 -13.01 -3.19
C PRO A 182 6.73 -14.28 -3.68
N VAL A 183 7.63 -14.16 -4.65
CA VAL A 183 8.45 -15.29 -5.12
C VAL A 183 9.54 -15.57 -4.07
N VAL A 184 9.46 -16.71 -3.39
CA VAL A 184 10.43 -17.11 -2.35
C VAL A 184 10.97 -18.50 -2.66
N MET A 185 12.14 -18.60 -3.32
CA MET A 185 12.65 -19.92 -3.74
C MET A 185 13.80 -20.47 -2.87
N SER A 186 14.57 -19.62 -2.19
CA SER A 186 15.79 -20.05 -1.46
C SER A 186 15.88 -19.62 0.01
N LEU A 187 14.90 -18.85 0.52
CA LEU A 187 14.96 -18.24 1.86
C LEU A 187 13.73 -18.56 2.72
N ILE A 188 12.83 -19.42 2.24
CA ILE A 188 11.56 -19.76 2.89
C ILE A 188 11.78 -20.19 4.34
N GLU A 189 12.75 -21.07 4.60
CA GLU A 189 12.89 -21.67 5.93
C GLU A 189 13.29 -20.67 7.02
N ILE A 190 14.16 -19.71 6.70
CA ILE A 190 14.57 -18.62 7.61
C ILE A 190 13.40 -17.67 7.82
N ILE A 191 12.68 -17.33 6.75
CA ILE A 191 11.51 -16.45 6.81
C ILE A 191 10.41 -17.10 7.65
N PHE A 192 10.16 -18.39 7.48
CA PHE A 192 9.17 -19.14 8.24
C PHE A 192 9.55 -19.21 9.73
N LYS A 193 10.81 -19.52 10.04
CA LYS A 193 11.30 -19.56 11.43
C LYS A 193 11.26 -18.19 12.12
N THR A 194 11.52 -17.12 11.39
CA THR A 194 11.62 -15.76 11.97
C THR A 194 10.29 -15.02 11.96
N TYR A 195 9.49 -15.22 10.92
CA TYR A 195 8.29 -14.44 10.61
C TYR A 195 7.00 -15.29 10.52
N GLY A 196 7.05 -16.59 10.79
CA GLY A 196 5.87 -17.47 10.78
C GLY A 196 5.29 -17.75 9.38
N GLY A 197 5.82 -17.10 8.33
CA GLY A 197 5.34 -17.25 6.96
C GLY A 197 5.95 -16.23 6.00
N GLN A 198 5.75 -16.43 4.70
CA GLN A 198 6.23 -15.52 3.65
C GLN A 198 5.35 -14.28 3.48
N TYR A 199 4.07 -14.41 3.84
CA TYR A 199 3.10 -13.34 3.86
C TYR A 199 3.26 -12.54 5.14
N PHE A 200 3.04 -11.23 5.04
CA PHE A 200 3.04 -10.34 6.18
C PHE A 200 1.63 -10.17 6.78
N PHE A 201 0.61 -10.71 6.11
CA PHE A 201 -0.81 -10.73 6.49
C PHE A 201 -1.22 -12.12 6.96
#